data_AF-A0A1G9BTL9-F1
#
_entry.id   AF-A0A1G9BTL9-F1
#
_cell.length_a   1.000
_cell.length_b   1.000
_cell.length_c   1.000
_cell.angle_alpha   90.00
_cell.angle_beta   90.00
_cell.angle_gamma   90.00
#
_symmetry.space_group_name_H-M   'P 1'
#
loop_
_entity.id
_entity.type
_entity.pdbx_description
1 polymer ?
#
loop_
_entity_poly.entity_id
_entity_poly.type
_entity_poly.pdbx_seq_one_letter_code
_entity_poly.pdbx_strand_id
1 'polypeptide(L)'
;MQIDVLTRPEELNGLRDNWDDLYARDPDAHFFVSWDFLSHYLRRFDGEWFILAARKGPPGSPYVALLPLRLRTSMRKNTGEIYHEVYMGGNLAADYTGILCAPEYAYRAIAVFAKHLKTMHWASLHLENLRMSERRIGWLMEQLSDNRLTMRRIRRVNQVDNIDNCICPAIDLPSSWEDYLLHNLSANTRQKMRRFLRKLENSDEFRITHADASTIERDIDILLEFWRIKWTPRKGKLVPGLVKSNRSLFRQAFERGTLFVPVLWHGDRPLSALAIFLDPVKKSMLFHMVGRDETADMLPSGLVLHGYCIRRAIENGFRTYDFLRGNEPYKYSFGTHDTVLNCTLVRTKTGRNLGDQLDRRSLVGALQQAAGLHKKGWIIQAENIYRQILNTEPTHDQALYGLGHVLGTKGDHRQAAECFGALAAMSPQSVNAWLCLGIAQQSLNDHSAAIESFGRATDLNPGLILAPYALGRSLLALQRTDEAAQAFTLVLENGSPAPAETALRAKARRQLQQLRTAKPLYILKKPEREKPVIQPSLPLGLTTLLTVARPATVSRSTSSVT
;
A
#
# COMPACT_ATOMS: atom_id res chain seq x y z
N MET A 1 0.56 23.09 15.02
CA MET A 1 0.48 21.63 15.26
C MET A 1 0.93 20.95 13.99
N GLN A 2 1.93 20.08 14.09
CA GLN A 2 2.50 19.33 12.97
C GLN A 2 1.96 17.90 12.99
N ILE A 3 1.94 17.24 11.83
CA ILE A 3 1.68 15.79 11.69
C ILE A 3 2.96 15.13 11.20
N ASP A 4 3.44 14.14 11.93
CA ASP A 4 4.35 13.14 11.40
C ASP A 4 3.54 11.92 10.95
N VAL A 5 4.01 11.24 9.91
CA VAL A 5 3.39 10.01 9.39
C VAL A 5 4.33 8.86 9.70
N LEU A 6 4.07 8.18 10.81
CA LEU A 6 4.91 7.08 11.30
C LEU A 6 4.49 5.79 10.58
N THR A 7 5.45 5.07 10.01
CA THR A 7 5.21 3.89 9.16
C THR A 7 6.07 2.69 9.53
N ARG A 8 7.08 2.88 10.38
CA ARG A 8 8.13 1.88 10.65
C ARG A 8 8.02 1.26 12.06
N PRO A 9 8.31 -0.03 12.26
CA PRO A 9 8.24 -0.67 13.58
C PRO A 9 9.15 -0.02 14.64
N GLU A 10 10.27 0.59 14.24
CA GLU A 10 11.20 1.29 15.13
C GLU A 10 10.60 2.61 15.63
N GLU A 11 9.85 3.31 14.78
CA GLU A 11 9.12 4.53 15.15
C GLU A 11 8.01 4.20 16.15
N LEU A 12 7.28 3.10 15.93
CA LEU A 12 6.27 2.60 16.86
C LEU A 12 6.89 2.25 18.22
N ASN A 13 8.08 1.64 18.29
CA ASN A 13 8.76 1.34 19.56
C ASN A 13 8.97 2.60 20.42
N GLY A 14 9.38 3.71 19.80
CA GLY A 14 9.63 4.97 20.51
C GLY A 14 8.40 5.70 21.04
N LEU A 15 7.18 5.22 20.76
CA LEU A 15 5.95 5.88 21.20
C LEU A 15 5.50 5.50 22.61
N ARG A 16 5.98 4.40 23.21
CA ARG A 16 5.31 3.76 24.36
C ARG A 16 4.90 4.75 25.47
N ASP A 17 5.87 5.43 26.07
CA ASP A 17 5.62 6.23 27.28
C ASP A 17 4.66 7.39 26.99
N ASN A 18 4.72 7.96 25.78
CA ASN A 18 3.80 8.99 25.31
C ASN A 18 2.42 8.41 24.94
N TRP A 19 2.36 7.18 24.42
CA TRP A 19 1.12 6.46 24.18
C TRP A 19 0.41 6.15 25.50
N ASP A 20 1.15 5.70 26.53
CA ASP A 20 0.60 5.32 27.83
C ASP A 20 0.13 6.55 28.65
N ASP A 21 0.82 7.71 28.57
CA ASP A 21 0.31 9.00 29.10
C ASP A 21 -0.98 9.45 28.39
N LEU A 22 -0.97 9.50 27.06
CA LEU A 22 -2.16 9.85 26.28
C LEU A 22 -3.31 8.88 26.58
N TYR A 23 -3.01 7.58 26.73
CA TYR A 23 -3.98 6.55 27.07
C TYR A 23 -4.59 6.78 28.44
N ALA A 24 -3.80 7.04 29.47
CA ALA A 24 -4.33 7.34 30.80
C ALA A 24 -5.26 8.56 30.77
N ARG A 25 -4.81 9.66 30.14
CA ARG A 25 -5.45 10.97 30.15
C ARG A 25 -6.69 11.12 29.27
N ASP A 26 -6.81 10.34 28.19
CA ASP A 26 -7.90 10.50 27.22
C ASP A 26 -9.23 9.90 27.75
N PRO A 27 -10.31 10.69 27.93
CA PRO A 27 -11.61 10.17 28.39
C PRO A 27 -12.30 9.24 27.38
N ASP A 28 -11.97 9.34 26.09
CA ASP A 28 -12.57 8.51 25.03
C ASP A 28 -11.74 7.24 24.72
N ALA A 29 -10.59 7.05 25.39
CA ALA A 29 -9.71 5.90 25.17
C ALA A 29 -10.21 4.61 25.84
N HIS A 30 -10.04 3.49 25.15
CA HIS A 30 -10.58 2.17 25.50
C HIS A 30 -9.58 1.05 25.14
N PHE A 31 -9.71 -0.13 25.74
CA PHE A 31 -8.71 -1.23 25.66
C PHE A 31 -8.11 -1.47 24.26
N PHE A 32 -8.93 -1.50 23.20
CA PHE A 32 -8.48 -1.74 21.84
C PHE A 32 -7.62 -0.62 21.19
N VAL A 33 -7.46 0.55 21.82
CA VAL A 33 -6.46 1.58 21.45
C VAL A 33 -5.33 1.72 22.49
N SER A 34 -5.26 0.80 23.47
CA SER A 34 -4.10 0.69 24.38
C SER A 34 -2.84 0.27 23.62
N TRP A 35 -1.68 0.53 24.24
CA TRP A 35 -0.40 0.03 23.76
C TRP A 35 -0.37 -1.50 23.68
N ASP A 36 -0.87 -2.19 24.72
CA ASP A 36 -0.81 -3.66 24.82
C ASP A 36 -1.64 -4.38 23.77
N PHE A 37 -2.80 -3.83 23.37
CA PHE A 37 -3.56 -4.38 22.25
C PHE A 37 -3.02 -3.89 20.89
N LEU A 38 -3.02 -2.58 20.67
CA LEU A 38 -2.91 -2.04 19.30
C LEU A 38 -1.48 -2.03 18.78
N SER A 39 -0.48 -1.72 19.61
CA SER A 39 0.92 -1.81 19.16
C SER A 39 1.30 -3.25 18.79
N HIS A 40 0.77 -4.24 19.51
CA HIS A 40 0.99 -5.65 19.22
C HIS A 40 0.31 -6.10 17.92
N TYR A 41 -0.93 -5.65 17.68
CA TYR A 41 -1.62 -5.91 16.40
C TYR A 41 -0.85 -5.33 15.21
N LEU A 42 -0.41 -4.06 15.28
CA LEU A 42 0.31 -3.40 14.19
C LEU A 42 1.64 -4.08 13.85
N ARG A 43 2.41 -4.52 14.87
CA ARG A 43 3.66 -5.29 14.68
C ARG A 43 3.48 -6.61 13.92
N ARG A 44 2.26 -7.15 13.87
CA ARG A 44 1.92 -8.44 13.24
C ARG A 44 0.96 -8.30 12.05
N PHE A 45 0.62 -7.08 11.66
CA PHE A 45 -0.23 -6.84 10.52
C PHE A 45 0.58 -6.98 9.23
N ASP A 46 0.27 -8.00 8.44
CA ASP A 46 0.87 -8.30 7.14
C ASP A 46 0.34 -7.35 6.06
N GLY A 47 0.77 -6.08 6.13
CA GLY A 47 0.38 -5.03 5.20
C GLY A 47 0.69 -3.61 5.70
N GLU A 48 0.37 -2.62 4.88
CA GLU A 48 0.68 -1.21 5.15
C GLU A 48 -0.16 -0.65 6.32
N TRP A 49 0.48 -0.37 7.45
CA TRP A 49 -0.07 0.48 8.51
C TRP A 49 0.68 1.81 8.60
N PHE A 50 0.02 2.82 9.16
CA PHE A 50 0.63 4.11 9.47
C PHE A 50 -0.10 4.80 10.62
N ILE A 51 0.60 5.62 11.39
CA ILE A 51 0.01 6.44 12.45
C ILE A 51 0.21 7.90 12.06
N LEU A 52 -0.89 8.65 11.99
CA LEU A 52 -0.80 10.11 11.99
C LEU A 52 -0.55 10.54 13.43
N ALA A 53 0.61 11.14 13.69
CA ALA A 53 1.05 11.53 15.02
C ALA A 53 1.14 13.06 15.10
N ALA A 54 0.29 13.67 15.94
CA ALA A 54 0.14 15.13 16.00
C ALA A 54 0.93 15.72 17.18
N ARG A 55 1.83 16.68 16.93
CA ARG A 55 2.55 17.42 18.00
C ARG A 55 2.31 18.92 17.96
N LYS A 56 2.40 19.56 19.12
CA LYS A 56 2.26 21.02 19.28
C LYS A 56 3.50 21.79 18.86
N GLY A 57 4.67 21.35 19.35
CA GLY A 57 5.97 22.03 19.21
C GLY A 57 6.84 21.54 18.03
N PRO A 58 8.15 21.83 18.04
CA PRO A 58 9.11 21.39 17.02
C PRO A 58 9.37 19.87 17.05
N PRO A 59 10.09 19.31 16.04
CA PRO A 59 10.62 17.95 16.08
C PRO A 59 11.22 17.56 17.42
N GLY A 60 10.97 16.32 17.86
CA GLY A 60 11.32 15.84 19.20
C GLY A 60 10.31 16.18 20.31
N SER A 61 9.34 17.08 20.08
CA SER A 61 8.25 17.29 21.05
C SER A 61 7.33 16.07 21.14
N PRO A 62 6.85 15.67 22.33
CA PRO A 62 5.83 14.64 22.48
C PRO A 62 4.58 14.89 21.64
N TYR A 63 3.95 13.81 21.20
CA TYR A 63 2.67 13.87 20.51
C TYR A 63 1.53 14.12 21.50
N VAL A 64 0.55 14.89 21.06
CA VAL A 64 -0.69 15.19 21.80
C VAL A 64 -1.88 14.38 21.27
N ALA A 65 -1.71 13.70 20.13
CA ALA A 65 -2.68 12.76 19.59
C ALA A 65 -2.03 11.76 18.63
N LEU A 66 -2.63 10.57 18.53
CA LEU A 66 -2.31 9.49 17.59
C LEU A 66 -3.58 9.00 16.91
N LEU A 67 -3.57 8.92 15.57
CA LEU A 67 -4.60 8.25 14.76
C LEU A 67 -3.96 7.09 13.99
N PRO A 68 -4.04 5.86 14.52
CA PRO A 68 -3.59 4.65 13.84
C PRO A 68 -4.52 4.26 12.69
N LEU A 69 -3.93 3.98 11.53
CA LEU A 69 -4.60 3.70 10.26
C LEU A 69 -3.90 2.56 9.51
N ARG A 70 -4.58 2.01 8.50
CA ARG A 70 -4.02 1.06 7.54
C ARG A 70 -4.31 1.53 6.12
N LEU A 71 -3.35 1.39 5.22
CA LEU A 71 -3.54 1.57 3.79
C LEU A 71 -3.80 0.19 3.16
N ARG A 72 -4.73 0.14 2.22
CA ARG A 72 -4.90 -1.01 1.35
C ARG A 72 -4.92 -0.54 -0.09
N THR A 73 -3.98 -1.06 -0.88
CA THR A 73 -3.95 -0.87 -2.33
C THR A 73 -4.70 -2.03 -3.00
N SER A 74 -5.67 -1.70 -3.85
CA SER A 74 -6.60 -2.63 -4.50
C SER A 74 -6.69 -2.32 -6.00
N MET A 75 -6.97 -3.33 -6.84
CA MET A 75 -7.16 -3.16 -8.29
C MET A 75 -8.60 -3.50 -8.71
N ARG A 76 -9.19 -2.66 -9.57
CA ARG A 76 -10.45 -2.94 -10.26
C ARG A 76 -10.21 -4.01 -11.34
N LYS A 77 -10.79 -5.21 -11.16
CA LYS A 77 -10.57 -6.36 -12.08
C LYS A 77 -10.82 -6.04 -13.56
N ASN A 78 -11.84 -5.23 -13.85
CA ASN A 78 -12.29 -4.97 -15.22
C ASN A 78 -11.40 -3.94 -15.93
N THR A 79 -11.07 -2.83 -15.26
CA THR A 79 -10.32 -1.70 -15.85
C THR A 79 -8.81 -1.77 -15.61
N GLY A 80 -8.36 -2.51 -14.59
CA GLY A 80 -6.96 -2.48 -14.14
C GLY A 80 -6.60 -1.30 -13.24
N GLU A 81 -7.52 -0.36 -13.01
CA GLU A 81 -7.26 0.83 -12.17
C GLU A 81 -6.92 0.42 -10.74
N ILE A 82 -5.81 0.93 -10.23
CA ILE A 82 -5.46 0.94 -8.81
C ILE A 82 -6.31 1.98 -8.09
N TYR A 83 -6.76 1.64 -6.88
CA TYR A 83 -7.38 2.55 -5.93
C TYR A 83 -6.94 2.20 -4.52
N HIS A 84 -6.93 3.21 -3.63
CA HIS A 84 -6.57 3.01 -2.23
C HIS A 84 -7.76 3.15 -1.30
N GLU A 85 -7.78 2.28 -0.29
CA GLU A 85 -8.77 2.23 0.77
C GLU A 85 -8.03 2.44 2.11
N VAL A 86 -8.34 3.52 2.83
CA VAL A 86 -7.79 3.76 4.17
C VAL A 86 -8.74 3.19 5.21
N TYR A 87 -8.22 2.42 6.17
CA TYR A 87 -8.98 1.80 7.26
C TYR A 87 -8.49 2.28 8.63
N MET A 88 -9.37 2.31 9.64
CA MET A 88 -8.94 2.46 11.03
C MET A 88 -7.97 1.35 11.45
N GLY A 89 -6.93 1.71 12.22
CA GLY A 89 -5.78 0.86 12.58
C GLY A 89 -6.17 -0.55 13.02
N GLY A 90 -6.95 -0.66 14.10
CA GLY A 90 -7.40 -1.94 14.66
C GLY A 90 -8.53 -2.65 13.90
N ASN A 91 -9.09 -2.07 12.83
CA ASN A 91 -10.22 -2.70 12.12
C ASN A 91 -9.81 -4.07 11.53
N LEU A 92 -10.72 -5.04 11.59
CA LEU A 92 -10.57 -6.50 11.43
C LEU A 92 -10.17 -7.30 12.69
N ALA A 93 -9.47 -6.72 13.67
CA ALA A 93 -9.04 -7.44 14.88
C ALA A 93 -9.64 -6.91 16.18
N ALA A 94 -9.87 -5.60 16.27
CA ALA A 94 -10.52 -4.97 17.40
C ALA A 94 -12.05 -4.93 17.26
N ASP A 95 -12.75 -4.99 18.40
CA ASP A 95 -14.16 -4.62 18.45
C ASP A 95 -14.37 -3.12 18.26
N TYR A 96 -13.48 -2.28 18.82
CA TYR A 96 -13.54 -0.82 18.76
C TYR A 96 -12.28 -0.20 18.15
N THR A 97 -12.42 0.97 17.52
CA THR A 97 -11.29 1.82 17.11
C THR A 97 -11.55 3.27 17.52
N GLY A 98 -10.52 4.14 17.46
CA GLY A 98 -10.66 5.54 17.87
C GLY A 98 -9.44 6.38 17.51
N ILE A 99 -9.48 7.64 17.94
CA ILE A 99 -8.35 8.57 17.94
C ILE A 99 -7.93 8.75 19.39
N LEU A 100 -6.67 8.46 19.70
CA LEU A 100 -6.10 8.72 21.02
C LEU A 100 -5.63 10.18 21.09
N CYS A 101 -6.09 10.96 22.06
CA CYS A 101 -5.75 12.38 22.17
C CYS A 101 -5.91 12.96 23.58
N ALA A 102 -4.90 13.73 24.01
CA ALA A 102 -4.98 14.58 25.19
C ALA A 102 -6.19 15.55 25.07
N PRO A 103 -7.08 15.60 26.08
CA PRO A 103 -8.40 16.22 25.94
C PRO A 103 -8.35 17.71 25.59
N GLU A 104 -7.34 18.46 26.05
CA GLU A 104 -7.17 19.88 25.75
C GLU A 104 -6.75 20.16 24.29
N TYR A 105 -6.32 19.15 23.55
CA TYR A 105 -5.92 19.25 22.14
C TYR A 105 -6.92 18.60 21.16
N ALA A 106 -7.93 17.87 21.64
CA ALA A 106 -8.82 17.01 20.86
C ALA A 106 -9.35 17.64 19.57
N TYR A 107 -10.03 18.80 19.63
CA TYR A 107 -10.57 19.47 18.44
C TYR A 107 -9.47 19.82 17.42
N ARG A 108 -8.34 20.36 17.89
CA ARG A 108 -7.22 20.78 17.02
C ARG A 108 -6.51 19.58 16.39
N ALA A 109 -6.35 18.48 17.12
CA ALA A 109 -5.79 17.25 16.58
C ALA A 109 -6.71 16.63 15.52
N ILE A 110 -8.00 16.49 15.81
CA ILE A 110 -9.01 15.96 14.88
C ILE A 110 -9.08 16.78 13.59
N ALA A 111 -9.11 18.12 13.70
CA ALA A 111 -9.10 19.01 12.54
C ALA A 111 -7.86 18.85 11.65
N VAL A 112 -6.67 18.72 12.25
CA VAL A 112 -5.42 18.57 11.50
C VAL A 112 -5.28 17.16 10.90
N PHE A 113 -5.73 16.10 11.60
CA PHE A 113 -5.85 14.76 11.03
C PHE A 113 -6.81 14.72 9.84
N ALA A 114 -8.00 15.32 9.97
CA ALA A 114 -8.96 15.42 8.88
C ALA A 114 -8.39 16.20 7.68
N LYS A 115 -7.66 17.30 7.92
CA LYS A 115 -6.96 18.05 6.87
C LYS A 115 -5.91 17.18 6.17
N HIS A 116 -5.08 16.45 6.92
CA HIS A 116 -4.06 15.55 6.35
C HIS A 116 -4.69 14.41 5.53
N LEU A 117 -5.77 13.79 6.03
CA LEU A 117 -6.52 12.77 5.30
C LEU A 117 -7.06 13.31 3.96
N LYS A 118 -7.52 14.57 3.90
CA LYS A 118 -7.99 15.20 2.64
C LYS A 118 -6.87 15.61 1.68
N THR A 119 -5.59 15.48 2.07
CA THR A 119 -4.41 15.59 1.20
C THR A 119 -3.84 14.25 0.75
N MET A 120 -4.30 13.13 1.31
CA MET A 120 -3.90 11.79 0.87
C MET A 120 -4.70 11.33 -0.36
N HIS A 121 -4.09 10.49 -1.20
CA HIS A 121 -4.69 9.97 -2.42
C HIS A 121 -5.43 8.64 -2.17
N TRP A 122 -6.70 8.70 -1.77
CA TRP A 122 -7.55 7.50 -1.56
C TRP A 122 -8.92 7.64 -2.22
N ALA A 123 -9.58 6.50 -2.49
CA ALA A 123 -10.93 6.42 -3.04
C ALA A 123 -11.98 6.14 -1.95
N SER A 124 -11.61 5.42 -0.87
CA SER A 124 -12.42 5.30 0.34
C SER A 124 -11.62 5.46 1.64
N LEU A 125 -12.30 5.93 2.68
CA LEU A 125 -11.83 6.03 4.06
C LEU A 125 -12.89 5.41 4.98
N HIS A 126 -12.52 4.32 5.64
CA HIS A 126 -13.36 3.44 6.44
C HIS A 126 -13.20 3.73 7.93
N LEU A 127 -13.97 4.71 8.41
CA LEU A 127 -14.07 5.10 9.82
C LEU A 127 -15.03 4.16 10.55
N GLU A 128 -14.64 2.90 10.64
CA GLU A 128 -15.46 1.80 11.18
C GLU A 128 -15.17 1.51 12.65
N ASN A 129 -16.23 1.16 13.38
CA ASN A 129 -16.23 0.78 14.79
C ASN A 129 -15.69 1.88 15.73
N LEU A 130 -15.87 3.16 15.40
CA LEU A 130 -15.40 4.25 16.25
C LEU A 130 -16.14 4.27 17.60
N ARG A 131 -15.39 4.12 18.69
CA ARG A 131 -15.83 4.28 20.08
C ARG A 131 -15.18 5.55 20.63
N MET A 132 -15.87 6.68 20.45
CA MET A 132 -15.50 7.99 20.99
C MET A 132 -16.79 8.75 21.33
N SER A 133 -16.68 9.87 22.02
CA SER A 133 -17.80 10.79 22.25
C SER A 133 -18.39 11.29 20.92
N GLU A 134 -19.72 11.46 20.86
CA GLU A 134 -20.42 12.05 19.70
C GLU A 134 -19.87 13.47 19.38
N ARG A 135 -19.27 14.16 20.34
CA ARG A 135 -18.53 15.42 20.13
C ARG A 135 -17.28 15.25 19.28
N ARG A 136 -16.41 14.27 19.57
CA ARG A 136 -15.24 13.97 18.72
C ARG A 136 -15.64 13.45 17.34
N ILE A 137 -16.69 12.63 17.29
CA ILE A 137 -17.25 12.11 16.03
C ILE A 137 -17.78 13.26 15.16
N GLY A 138 -18.57 14.17 15.74
CA GLY A 138 -19.10 15.36 15.06
C GLY A 138 -17.99 16.22 14.46
N TRP A 139 -16.98 16.55 15.26
CA TRP A 139 -15.78 17.28 14.78
C TRP A 139 -15.06 16.57 13.64
N LEU A 140 -14.95 15.24 13.68
CA LEU A 140 -14.29 14.47 12.61
C LEU A 140 -15.09 14.52 11.31
N MET A 141 -16.42 14.42 11.36
CA MET A 141 -17.29 14.52 10.17
C MET A 141 -17.32 15.95 9.61
N GLU A 142 -17.42 16.95 10.47
CA GLU A 142 -17.33 18.39 10.14
C GLU A 142 -16.02 18.68 9.39
N GLN A 143 -14.88 18.33 9.98
CA GLN A 143 -13.57 18.66 9.44
C GLN A 143 -13.20 17.80 8.21
N LEU A 144 -13.78 16.60 8.05
CA LEU A 144 -13.67 15.81 6.81
C LEU A 144 -14.64 16.24 5.70
N SER A 145 -15.57 17.17 5.95
CA SER A 145 -16.50 17.62 4.92
C SER A 145 -15.78 18.33 3.76
N ASP A 146 -16.18 18.00 2.53
CA ASP A 146 -15.49 18.36 1.29
C ASP A 146 -16.42 18.14 0.08
N ASN A 147 -16.40 19.03 -0.91
CA ASN A 147 -17.30 18.92 -2.07
C ASN A 147 -16.97 17.74 -3.00
N ARG A 148 -15.76 17.16 -2.91
CA ARG A 148 -15.32 15.96 -3.66
C ARG A 148 -15.78 14.64 -3.02
N LEU A 149 -16.25 14.68 -1.77
CA LEU A 149 -16.54 13.51 -0.94
C LEU A 149 -18.04 13.24 -0.78
N THR A 150 -18.34 12.02 -0.36
CA THR A 150 -19.63 11.55 0.16
C THR A 150 -19.39 10.82 1.47
N MET A 151 -20.33 10.90 2.40
CA MET A 151 -20.27 10.20 3.68
C MET A 151 -21.54 9.38 3.87
N ARG A 152 -21.42 8.13 4.36
CA ARG A 152 -22.56 7.29 4.70
C ARG A 152 -22.32 6.57 6.02
N ARG A 153 -23.19 6.77 7.02
CA ARG A 153 -23.23 5.90 8.21
C ARG A 153 -23.64 4.49 7.77
N ILE A 154 -22.96 3.49 8.30
CA ILE A 154 -23.19 2.06 8.06
C ILE A 154 -23.77 1.47 9.34
N ARG A 155 -24.84 0.68 9.22
CA ARG A 155 -25.26 -0.26 10.26
C ARG A 155 -24.64 -1.62 9.99
N ARG A 156 -24.32 -2.38 11.04
CA ARG A 156 -23.69 -3.71 10.92
C ARG A 156 -24.66 -4.79 11.39
N VAL A 157 -25.88 -4.75 10.88
CA VAL A 157 -26.92 -5.76 11.13
C VAL A 157 -26.56 -7.06 10.41
N ASN A 158 -26.44 -8.15 11.16
CA ASN A 158 -26.31 -9.50 10.63
C ASN A 158 -27.63 -9.96 10.00
N GLN A 159 -27.59 -10.45 8.75
CA GLN A 159 -28.80 -10.89 8.03
C GLN A 159 -29.47 -12.16 8.61
N VAL A 160 -28.76 -12.96 9.41
CA VAL A 160 -29.21 -14.29 9.87
C VAL A 160 -29.90 -14.24 11.25
N ASP A 161 -29.45 -13.34 12.13
CA ASP A 161 -29.93 -13.23 13.52
C ASP A 161 -30.38 -11.81 13.90
N ASN A 162 -30.38 -10.88 12.94
CA ASN A 162 -30.76 -9.47 13.08
C ASN A 162 -29.96 -8.68 14.15
N ILE A 163 -28.80 -9.19 14.58
CA ILE A 163 -27.94 -8.53 15.57
C ILE A 163 -27.21 -7.34 14.93
N ASP A 164 -27.39 -6.12 15.45
CA ASP A 164 -26.64 -4.93 15.02
C ASP A 164 -25.32 -4.81 15.78
N ASN A 165 -24.23 -5.10 15.08
CA ASN A 165 -22.86 -5.01 15.61
C ASN A 165 -22.39 -3.54 15.76
N CYS A 166 -23.23 -2.54 15.47
CA CYS A 166 -23.00 -1.15 15.88
C CYS A 166 -23.50 -0.86 17.32
N ILE A 167 -24.35 -1.70 17.91
CA ILE A 167 -24.81 -1.56 19.30
C ILE A 167 -23.86 -2.34 20.21
N CYS A 168 -23.52 -1.76 21.37
CA CYS A 168 -22.59 -2.32 22.35
C CYS A 168 -23.18 -2.18 23.77
N PRO A 169 -23.81 -3.23 24.32
CA PRO A 169 -24.38 -3.21 25.66
C PRO A 169 -23.29 -3.24 26.74
N ALA A 170 -23.36 -2.34 27.72
CA ALA A 170 -22.42 -2.27 28.84
C ALA A 170 -23.13 -2.00 30.17
N ILE A 171 -22.50 -2.38 31.28
CA ILE A 171 -22.98 -2.12 32.64
C ILE A 171 -22.05 -1.10 33.30
N ASP A 172 -22.60 -0.01 33.82
CA ASP A 172 -21.93 0.83 34.82
C ASP A 172 -21.99 0.12 36.17
N LEU A 173 -20.82 -0.23 36.71
CA LEU A 173 -20.69 -1.04 37.91
C LEU A 173 -20.76 -0.16 39.16
N PRO A 174 -21.71 -0.42 40.09
CA PRO A 174 -21.79 0.30 41.36
C PRO A 174 -20.73 -0.19 42.35
N SER A 175 -20.65 0.49 43.50
CA SER A 175 -19.67 0.23 44.56
C SER A 175 -19.78 -1.14 45.24
N SER A 176 -20.95 -1.80 45.20
CA SER A 176 -21.12 -3.13 45.79
C SER A 176 -21.96 -4.07 44.93
N TRP A 177 -21.75 -5.37 45.14
CA TRP A 177 -22.52 -6.43 44.50
C TRP A 177 -24.02 -6.38 44.87
N GLU A 178 -24.33 -5.95 46.09
CA GLU A 178 -25.71 -5.82 46.56
C GLU A 178 -26.42 -4.67 45.86
N ASP A 179 -25.75 -3.52 45.66
CA ASP A 179 -26.29 -2.40 44.87
C ASP A 179 -26.61 -2.85 43.44
N TYR A 180 -25.70 -3.57 42.79
CA TYR A 180 -25.89 -4.11 41.45
C TYR A 180 -27.10 -5.06 41.37
N LEU A 181 -27.22 -6.00 42.33
CA LEU A 181 -28.36 -6.90 42.40
C LEU A 181 -29.69 -6.16 42.66
N LEU A 182 -29.68 -5.07 43.41
CA LEU A 182 -30.88 -4.30 43.77
C LEU A 182 -31.34 -3.35 42.65
N HIS A 183 -30.40 -2.62 42.02
CA HIS A 183 -30.69 -1.49 41.14
C HIS A 183 -30.53 -1.80 39.63
N ASN A 184 -29.55 -2.61 39.22
CA ASN A 184 -29.38 -2.96 37.80
C ASN A 184 -30.26 -4.13 37.36
N LEU A 185 -30.64 -5.04 38.28
CA LEU A 185 -31.32 -6.30 37.92
C LEU A 185 -32.81 -6.32 38.27
N SER A 186 -33.60 -6.90 37.35
CA SER A 186 -34.98 -7.30 37.63
C SER A 186 -35.05 -8.27 38.83
N ALA A 187 -36.15 -8.25 39.59
CA ALA A 187 -36.34 -9.14 40.74
C ALA A 187 -36.18 -10.64 40.38
N ASN A 188 -36.64 -11.04 39.19
CA ASN A 188 -36.51 -12.39 38.63
C ASN A 188 -35.03 -12.74 38.33
N THR A 189 -34.29 -11.82 37.68
CA THR A 189 -32.85 -12.02 37.45
C THR A 189 -32.09 -12.08 38.76
N ARG A 190 -32.33 -11.14 39.70
CA ARG A 190 -31.72 -11.12 41.04
C ARG A 190 -31.94 -12.45 41.78
N GLN A 191 -33.17 -12.97 41.80
CA GLN A 191 -33.49 -14.24 42.46
C GLN A 191 -32.74 -15.42 41.84
N LYS A 192 -32.72 -15.51 40.50
CA LYS A 192 -31.96 -16.53 39.76
C LYS A 192 -30.46 -16.42 40.04
N MET A 193 -29.91 -15.21 40.00
CA MET A 193 -28.49 -14.92 40.22
C MET A 193 -28.04 -15.36 41.61
N ARG A 194 -28.74 -14.93 42.67
CA ARG A 194 -28.46 -15.36 44.05
C ARG A 194 -28.58 -16.88 44.22
N ARG A 195 -29.62 -17.50 43.64
CA ARG A 195 -29.84 -18.95 43.76
C ARG A 195 -28.72 -19.76 43.11
N PHE A 196 -28.29 -19.39 41.90
CA PHE A 196 -27.29 -20.17 41.17
C PHE A 196 -25.86 -19.91 41.63
N LEU A 197 -25.51 -18.68 42.04
CA LEU A 197 -24.22 -18.42 42.67
C LEU A 197 -24.12 -19.12 44.03
N ARG A 198 -25.19 -19.13 44.84
CA ARG A 198 -25.20 -19.93 46.08
C ARG A 198 -25.10 -21.43 45.81
N LYS A 199 -25.67 -21.97 44.72
CA LYS A 199 -25.43 -23.38 44.35
C LYS A 199 -23.93 -23.60 44.05
N LEU A 200 -23.30 -22.71 43.29
CA LEU A 200 -21.87 -22.80 42.98
C LEU A 200 -20.97 -22.69 44.22
N GLU A 201 -21.36 -21.89 45.21
CA GLU A 201 -20.59 -21.65 46.45
C GLU A 201 -20.75 -22.79 47.47
N ASN A 202 -21.88 -23.50 47.44
CA ASN A 202 -22.24 -24.54 48.42
C ASN A 202 -22.30 -25.95 47.81
N SER A 203 -21.49 -26.25 46.77
CA SER A 203 -21.54 -27.54 46.08
C SER A 203 -20.17 -27.98 45.57
N ASP A 204 -19.73 -29.17 46.01
CA ASP A 204 -18.51 -29.81 45.51
C ASP A 204 -18.63 -30.26 44.04
N GLU A 205 -19.86 -30.33 43.50
CA GLU A 205 -20.13 -30.69 42.11
C GLU A 205 -19.65 -29.61 41.12
N PHE A 206 -19.77 -28.32 41.46
CA PHE A 206 -19.56 -27.20 40.54
C PHE A 206 -18.44 -26.28 41.04
N ARG A 207 -17.52 -25.89 40.15
CA ARG A 207 -16.46 -24.90 40.46
C ARG A 207 -16.19 -23.96 39.30
N ILE A 208 -15.67 -22.77 39.59
CA ILE A 208 -15.04 -21.89 38.59
C ILE A 208 -13.53 -21.88 38.86
N THR A 209 -12.74 -22.23 37.85
CA THR A 209 -11.28 -22.05 37.86
C THR A 209 -10.90 -20.77 37.13
N HIS A 210 -9.68 -20.29 37.39
CA HIS A 210 -9.09 -19.16 36.69
C HIS A 210 -7.76 -19.61 36.10
N ALA A 211 -7.50 -19.26 34.85
CA ALA A 211 -6.25 -19.59 34.22
C ALA A 211 -5.05 -18.96 34.96
N ASP A 212 -4.03 -19.79 35.18
CA ASP A 212 -2.69 -19.44 35.62
C ASP A 212 -1.65 -19.92 34.58
N ALA A 213 -0.36 -19.72 34.85
CA ALA A 213 0.72 -20.11 33.92
C ALA A 213 0.79 -21.63 33.64
N SER A 214 0.18 -22.48 34.46
CA SER A 214 0.12 -23.93 34.26
C SER A 214 -1.14 -24.40 33.52
N THR A 215 -2.21 -23.59 33.55
CA THR A 215 -3.55 -23.95 33.06
C THR A 215 -4.03 -23.15 31.84
N ILE A 216 -3.39 -22.02 31.50
CA ILE A 216 -3.85 -21.10 30.46
C ILE A 216 -4.06 -21.75 29.07
N GLU A 217 -3.18 -22.63 28.60
CA GLU A 217 -3.38 -23.28 27.30
C GLU A 217 -4.60 -24.21 27.30
N ARG A 218 -4.80 -24.99 28.37
CA ARG A 218 -6.00 -25.85 28.56
C ARG A 218 -7.28 -25.01 28.60
N ASP A 219 -7.25 -23.88 29.30
CA ASP A 219 -8.46 -23.06 29.47
C ASP A 219 -8.78 -22.27 28.18
N ILE A 220 -7.76 -21.93 27.38
CA ILE A 220 -7.90 -21.45 25.99
C ILE A 220 -8.39 -22.57 25.06
N ASP A 221 -7.91 -23.82 25.20
CA ASP A 221 -8.37 -24.97 24.43
C ASP A 221 -9.87 -25.19 24.63
N ILE A 222 -10.33 -25.26 25.88
CA ILE A 222 -11.74 -25.43 26.27
C ILE A 222 -12.61 -24.33 25.66
N LEU A 223 -12.19 -23.06 25.80
CA LEU A 223 -12.89 -21.91 25.23
C LEU A 223 -13.03 -22.02 23.71
N LEU A 224 -11.92 -22.26 23.01
CA LEU A 224 -11.87 -22.26 21.57
C LEU A 224 -12.51 -23.50 20.95
N GLU A 225 -12.50 -24.65 21.61
CA GLU A 225 -13.12 -25.89 21.13
C GLU A 225 -14.64 -25.80 21.19
N PHE A 226 -15.20 -25.35 22.31
CA PHE A 226 -16.64 -25.07 22.37
C PHE A 226 -17.07 -24.00 21.35
N TRP A 227 -16.28 -22.94 21.17
CA TRP A 227 -16.53 -21.94 20.13
C TRP A 227 -16.45 -22.56 18.73
N ARG A 228 -15.46 -23.42 18.46
CA ARG A 228 -15.30 -24.15 17.19
C ARG A 228 -16.54 -24.99 16.89
N ILE A 229 -17.02 -25.78 17.86
CA ILE A 229 -18.22 -26.62 17.72
C ILE A 229 -19.43 -25.73 17.38
N LYS A 230 -19.72 -24.70 18.20
CA LYS A 230 -20.87 -23.80 18.02
C LYS A 230 -20.87 -23.10 16.65
N TRP A 231 -19.71 -22.63 16.18
CA TRP A 231 -19.64 -21.76 15.00
C TRP A 231 -19.24 -22.47 13.70
N THR A 232 -18.79 -23.73 13.71
CA THR A 232 -18.46 -24.49 12.49
C THR A 232 -19.63 -24.55 11.49
N PRO A 233 -20.88 -24.86 11.88
CA PRO A 233 -22.01 -24.91 10.94
C PRO A 233 -22.29 -23.60 10.20
N ARG A 234 -21.96 -22.45 10.80
CA ARG A 234 -22.25 -21.11 10.24
C ARG A 234 -21.04 -20.42 9.60
N LYS A 235 -19.82 -20.69 10.07
CA LYS A 235 -18.59 -20.01 9.61
C LYS A 235 -17.66 -20.92 8.78
N GLY A 236 -17.87 -22.24 8.79
CA GLY A 236 -17.20 -23.20 7.91
C GLY A 236 -15.69 -22.98 7.78
N LYS A 237 -15.22 -22.77 6.55
CA LYS A 237 -13.80 -22.63 6.19
C LYS A 237 -13.05 -21.48 6.91
N LEU A 238 -13.75 -20.52 7.52
CA LEU A 238 -13.12 -19.44 8.30
C LEU A 238 -12.68 -19.89 9.71
N VAL A 239 -13.29 -20.94 10.27
CA VAL A 239 -13.11 -21.32 11.68
C VAL A 239 -11.66 -21.67 12.06
N PRO A 240 -10.88 -22.45 11.28
CA PRO A 240 -9.50 -22.78 11.66
C PRO A 240 -8.59 -21.55 11.76
N GLY A 241 -8.77 -20.58 10.86
CA GLY A 241 -8.04 -19.30 10.91
C GLY A 241 -8.42 -18.46 12.13
N LEU A 242 -9.72 -18.39 12.44
CA LEU A 242 -10.21 -17.65 13.62
C LEU A 242 -9.74 -18.30 14.93
N VAL A 243 -9.77 -19.62 15.05
CA VAL A 243 -9.25 -20.34 16.24
C VAL A 243 -7.75 -20.09 16.41
N LYS A 244 -6.95 -20.20 15.33
CA LYS A 244 -5.50 -19.94 15.38
C LYS A 244 -5.17 -18.51 15.81
N SER A 245 -5.87 -17.52 15.26
CA SER A 245 -5.63 -16.10 15.59
C SER A 245 -6.05 -15.77 17.03
N ASN A 246 -7.22 -16.27 17.49
CA ASN A 246 -7.69 -16.01 18.84
C ASN A 246 -6.82 -16.69 19.91
N ARG A 247 -6.34 -17.93 19.70
CA ARG A 247 -5.34 -18.54 20.61
C ARG A 247 -4.14 -17.64 20.80
N SER A 248 -3.56 -17.16 19.69
CA SER A 248 -2.38 -16.30 19.75
C SER A 248 -2.66 -15.02 20.53
N LEU A 249 -3.79 -14.35 20.25
CA LEU A 249 -4.21 -13.13 20.94
C LEU A 249 -4.42 -13.35 22.43
N PHE A 250 -5.12 -14.42 22.82
CA PHE A 250 -5.41 -14.73 24.22
C PHE A 250 -4.16 -15.06 25.01
N ARG A 251 -3.28 -15.91 24.47
CA ARG A 251 -1.98 -16.20 25.10
C ARG A 251 -1.17 -14.91 25.35
N GLN A 252 -1.11 -14.03 24.36
CA GLN A 252 -0.33 -12.78 24.44
C GLN A 252 -0.94 -11.72 25.35
N ALA A 253 -2.26 -11.71 25.53
CA ALA A 253 -2.93 -10.88 26.53
C ALA A 253 -2.76 -11.45 27.95
N PHE A 254 -2.76 -12.78 28.10
CA PHE A 254 -2.44 -13.43 29.38
C PHE A 254 -0.98 -13.19 29.81
N GLU A 255 -0.02 -13.33 28.89
CA GLU A 255 1.41 -12.99 29.07
C GLU A 255 1.64 -11.51 29.49
N ARG A 256 0.62 -10.64 29.36
CA ARG A 256 0.63 -9.22 29.76
C ARG A 256 -0.23 -8.93 31.00
N GLY A 257 -0.92 -9.93 31.57
CA GLY A 257 -1.90 -9.72 32.65
C GLY A 257 -3.19 -9.00 32.21
N THR A 258 -3.44 -8.86 30.90
CA THR A 258 -4.61 -8.18 30.33
C THR A 258 -5.73 -9.13 29.88
N LEU A 259 -5.64 -10.42 30.22
CA LEU A 259 -6.70 -11.41 29.98
C LEU A 259 -7.11 -12.12 31.27
N PHE A 260 -8.42 -12.26 31.46
CA PHE A 260 -9.05 -13.13 32.44
C PHE A 260 -9.80 -14.26 31.71
N VAL A 261 -9.46 -15.51 32.04
CA VAL A 261 -10.13 -16.72 31.52
C VAL A 261 -10.70 -17.52 32.70
N PRO A 262 -11.99 -17.31 33.04
CA PRO A 262 -12.70 -18.14 33.99
C PRO A 262 -13.38 -19.32 33.26
N VAL A 263 -13.24 -20.53 33.82
CA VAL A 263 -13.86 -21.75 33.31
C VAL A 263 -14.78 -22.34 34.37
N LEU A 264 -16.05 -22.56 34.03
CA LEU A 264 -17.05 -23.26 34.85
C LEU A 264 -17.01 -24.76 34.56
N TRP A 265 -17.03 -25.58 35.62
CA TRP A 265 -16.95 -27.04 35.57
C TRP A 265 -18.11 -27.71 36.32
N HIS A 266 -18.37 -28.98 35.99
CA HIS A 266 -19.17 -29.92 36.77
C HIS A 266 -18.44 -31.26 36.85
N GLY A 267 -17.96 -31.65 38.04
CA GLY A 267 -16.87 -32.61 38.15
C GLY A 267 -15.70 -32.17 37.24
N ASP A 268 -15.03 -33.09 36.55
CA ASP A 268 -13.97 -32.74 35.60
C ASP A 268 -14.47 -32.45 34.17
N ARG A 269 -15.79 -32.30 33.96
CA ARG A 269 -16.37 -31.82 32.70
C ARG A 269 -16.41 -30.28 32.71
N PRO A 270 -15.70 -29.58 31.80
CA PRO A 270 -15.91 -28.15 31.62
C PRO A 270 -17.28 -27.92 30.97
N LEU A 271 -17.98 -26.85 31.38
CA LEU A 271 -19.31 -26.49 30.88
C LEU A 271 -19.28 -25.20 30.03
N SER A 272 -18.43 -24.26 30.39
CA SER A 272 -18.24 -23.01 29.63
C SER A 272 -17.00 -22.26 30.08
N ALA A 273 -16.38 -21.52 29.17
CA ALA A 273 -15.31 -20.58 29.44
C ALA A 273 -15.64 -19.20 28.82
N LEU A 274 -15.07 -18.14 29.40
CA LEU A 274 -15.05 -16.80 28.79
C LEU A 274 -13.61 -16.36 28.53
N ALA A 275 -13.40 -15.52 27.50
CA ALA A 275 -12.24 -14.63 27.43
C ALA A 275 -12.74 -13.20 27.69
N ILE A 276 -12.18 -12.57 28.72
CA ILE A 276 -12.48 -11.20 29.13
C ILE A 276 -11.18 -10.42 29.18
N PHE A 277 -11.05 -9.35 28.40
CA PHE A 277 -9.91 -8.45 28.51
C PHE A 277 -10.04 -7.55 29.73
N LEU A 278 -8.90 -7.25 30.36
CA LEU A 278 -8.81 -6.38 31.54
C LEU A 278 -8.14 -5.06 31.15
N ASP A 279 -8.82 -3.95 31.43
CA ASP A 279 -8.25 -2.61 31.37
C ASP A 279 -8.10 -2.05 32.80
N PRO A 280 -6.92 -2.21 33.43
CA PRO A 280 -6.68 -1.73 34.79
C PRO A 280 -6.55 -0.20 34.87
N VAL A 281 -6.42 0.51 33.74
CA VAL A 281 -6.28 1.97 33.66
C VAL A 281 -7.65 2.64 33.55
N LYS A 282 -8.50 2.18 32.63
CA LYS A 282 -9.89 2.65 32.47
C LYS A 282 -10.88 1.98 33.42
N LYS A 283 -10.43 0.96 34.16
CA LYS A 283 -11.25 0.16 35.08
C LYS A 283 -12.44 -0.50 34.36
N SER A 284 -12.20 -1.08 33.18
CA SER A 284 -13.20 -1.85 32.45
C SER A 284 -12.80 -3.32 32.26
N MET A 285 -13.80 -4.21 32.30
CA MET A 285 -13.68 -5.61 31.90
C MET A 285 -14.50 -5.80 30.62
N LEU A 286 -13.85 -6.32 29.56
CA LEU A 286 -14.43 -6.38 28.22
C LEU A 286 -14.61 -7.83 27.78
N PHE A 287 -15.85 -8.30 27.78
CA PHE A 287 -16.20 -9.66 27.38
C PHE A 287 -16.08 -9.82 25.85
N HIS A 288 -15.12 -10.63 25.41
CA HIS A 288 -14.78 -10.78 24.00
C HIS A 288 -15.18 -12.14 23.39
N MET A 289 -15.13 -13.24 24.14
CA MET A 289 -15.52 -14.54 23.62
C MET A 289 -16.13 -15.46 24.68
N VAL A 290 -17.14 -16.23 24.29
CA VAL A 290 -17.71 -17.35 25.08
C VAL A 290 -17.59 -18.66 24.30
N GLY A 291 -17.21 -19.71 25.03
CA GLY A 291 -17.36 -21.10 24.63
C GLY A 291 -18.27 -21.79 25.64
N ARG A 292 -19.27 -22.55 25.18
CA ARG A 292 -20.19 -23.34 26.01
C ARG A 292 -20.37 -24.74 25.44
N ASP A 293 -20.47 -25.72 26.31
CA ASP A 293 -21.08 -27.01 26.03
C ASP A 293 -22.60 -26.83 25.83
N GLU A 294 -23.04 -26.89 24.57
CA GLU A 294 -24.47 -26.72 24.20
C GLU A 294 -25.31 -27.95 24.57
N THR A 295 -24.71 -29.06 25.01
CA THR A 295 -25.41 -30.25 25.49
C THR A 295 -25.63 -30.24 27.00
N ALA A 296 -25.00 -29.32 27.74
CA ALA A 296 -25.12 -29.21 29.19
C ALA A 296 -26.28 -28.30 29.61
N ASP A 297 -27.25 -28.85 30.33
CA ASP A 297 -28.49 -28.19 30.80
C ASP A 297 -28.51 -27.90 32.32
N MET A 298 -27.75 -28.68 33.10
CA MET A 298 -27.60 -28.67 34.57
C MET A 298 -27.56 -27.30 35.26
N LEU A 299 -27.07 -26.27 34.56
CA LEU A 299 -26.95 -24.90 35.04
C LEU A 299 -27.06 -23.93 33.84
N PRO A 300 -27.69 -22.74 33.97
CA PRO A 300 -27.62 -21.71 32.95
C PRO A 300 -26.22 -21.06 32.95
N SER A 301 -25.23 -21.78 32.42
CA SER A 301 -23.79 -21.48 32.52
C SER A 301 -23.43 -20.04 32.15
N GLY A 302 -23.98 -19.50 31.04
CA GLY A 302 -23.77 -18.11 30.65
C GLY A 302 -24.27 -17.08 31.67
N LEU A 303 -25.42 -17.32 32.32
CA LEU A 303 -25.94 -16.43 33.38
C LEU A 303 -25.00 -16.42 34.59
N VAL A 304 -24.56 -17.61 35.02
CA VAL A 304 -23.75 -17.78 36.24
C VAL A 304 -22.32 -17.29 36.02
N LEU A 305 -21.69 -17.62 34.89
CA LEU A 305 -20.31 -17.26 34.62
C LEU A 305 -20.16 -15.75 34.38
N HIS A 306 -21.09 -15.10 33.66
CA HIS A 306 -21.14 -13.64 33.61
C HIS A 306 -21.45 -13.02 34.99
N GLY A 307 -22.41 -13.57 35.73
CA GLY A 307 -22.73 -13.10 37.09
C GLY A 307 -21.53 -13.11 38.03
N TYR A 308 -20.76 -14.20 38.01
CA TYR A 308 -19.50 -14.33 38.73
C TYR A 308 -18.47 -13.28 38.29
N CYS A 309 -18.31 -13.08 36.97
CA CYS A 309 -17.35 -12.09 36.44
C CYS A 309 -17.74 -10.65 36.77
N ILE A 310 -19.03 -10.32 36.76
CA ILE A 310 -19.55 -8.99 37.12
C ILE A 310 -19.37 -8.74 38.63
N ARG A 311 -19.64 -9.75 39.47
CA ARG A 311 -19.34 -9.66 40.91
C ARG A 311 -17.85 -9.40 41.14
N ARG A 312 -16.99 -10.20 40.51
CA ARG A 312 -15.54 -10.06 40.62
C ARG A 312 -15.03 -8.71 40.10
N ALA A 313 -15.64 -8.17 39.06
CA ALA A 313 -15.34 -6.84 38.55
C ALA A 313 -15.55 -5.77 39.63
N ILE A 314 -16.71 -5.78 40.29
CA ILE A 314 -17.04 -4.88 41.41
C ILE A 314 -16.08 -5.08 42.58
N GLU A 315 -15.87 -6.34 43.01
CA GLU A 315 -14.95 -6.72 44.10
C GLU A 315 -13.49 -6.25 43.85
N ASN A 316 -13.09 -6.07 42.58
CA ASN A 316 -11.75 -5.63 42.19
C ASN A 316 -11.71 -4.15 41.71
N GLY A 317 -12.77 -3.37 41.99
CA GLY A 317 -12.81 -1.93 41.70
C GLY A 317 -12.89 -1.55 40.23
N PHE A 318 -13.37 -2.46 39.36
CA PHE A 318 -13.74 -2.13 37.99
C PHE A 318 -15.07 -1.35 37.97
N ARG A 319 -15.19 -0.38 37.06
CA ARG A 319 -16.31 0.55 36.90
C ARG A 319 -17.23 0.22 35.72
N THR A 320 -16.77 -0.61 34.78
CA THR A 320 -17.57 -0.99 33.61
C THR A 320 -17.39 -2.46 33.26
N TYR A 321 -18.50 -3.16 32.99
CA TYR A 321 -18.49 -4.47 32.34
C TYR A 321 -19.09 -4.31 30.94
N ASP A 322 -18.27 -4.41 29.90
CA ASP A 322 -18.65 -4.20 28.50
C ASP A 322 -18.86 -5.56 27.80
N PHE A 323 -20.05 -5.80 27.22
CA PHE A 323 -20.35 -7.01 26.44
C PHE A 323 -19.95 -6.92 24.97
N LEU A 324 -19.28 -5.82 24.58
CA LEU A 324 -18.86 -5.51 23.22
C LEU A 324 -20.02 -5.56 22.21
N ARG A 325 -19.68 -5.58 20.93
CA ARG A 325 -20.62 -5.46 19.80
C ARG A 325 -21.71 -6.53 19.84
N GLY A 326 -22.88 -6.14 19.36
CA GLY A 326 -24.07 -6.97 19.23
C GLY A 326 -25.07 -6.72 20.35
N ASN A 327 -26.35 -6.58 19.97
CA ASN A 327 -27.49 -6.45 20.85
C ASN A 327 -28.16 -7.82 21.13
N GLU A 328 -27.39 -8.88 21.40
CA GLU A 328 -27.95 -10.19 21.71
C GLU A 328 -28.87 -10.13 22.95
N PRO A 329 -30.15 -10.60 22.88
CA PRO A 329 -31.14 -10.38 23.94
C PRO A 329 -30.74 -10.80 25.36
N TYR A 330 -29.81 -11.75 25.51
CA TYR A 330 -29.34 -12.19 26.82
C TYR A 330 -28.48 -11.13 27.54
N LYS A 331 -27.79 -10.23 26.82
CA LYS A 331 -26.94 -9.17 27.41
C LYS A 331 -27.78 -8.21 28.28
N TYR A 332 -28.97 -7.83 27.80
CA TYR A 332 -29.90 -6.97 28.53
C TYR A 332 -30.43 -7.57 29.83
N SER A 333 -30.35 -8.90 30.01
CA SER A 333 -30.76 -9.53 31.28
C SER A 333 -29.87 -9.12 32.48
N PHE A 334 -28.68 -8.59 32.22
CA PHE A 334 -27.72 -8.09 33.22
C PHE A 334 -27.84 -6.58 33.52
N GLY A 335 -28.88 -5.89 33.01
CA GLY A 335 -29.09 -4.47 33.29
C GLY A 335 -28.13 -3.54 32.53
N THR A 336 -27.82 -3.87 31.28
CA THR A 336 -26.96 -3.08 30.40
C THR A 336 -27.65 -1.86 29.81
N HIS A 337 -26.95 -0.74 29.71
CA HIS A 337 -27.27 0.36 28.79
C HIS A 337 -26.62 0.11 27.41
N ASP A 338 -27.12 0.73 26.35
CA ASP A 338 -26.52 0.66 25.01
C ASP A 338 -25.59 1.84 24.73
N THR A 339 -24.38 1.57 24.22
CA THR A 339 -23.59 2.55 23.47
C THR A 339 -23.64 2.23 21.98
N VAL A 340 -23.68 3.24 21.11
CA VAL A 340 -23.72 3.07 19.65
C VAL A 340 -22.39 3.50 19.03
N LEU A 341 -21.73 2.58 18.30
CA LEU A 341 -20.53 2.89 17.53
C LEU A 341 -20.85 3.78 16.32
N ASN A 342 -19.91 4.64 15.95
CA ASN A 342 -19.94 5.26 14.64
C ASN A 342 -19.18 4.39 13.64
N CYS A 343 -19.90 3.87 12.65
CA CYS A 343 -19.30 3.32 11.43
C CYS A 343 -19.67 4.26 10.28
N THR A 344 -18.72 5.05 9.80
CA THR A 344 -18.91 5.92 8.64
C THR A 344 -17.93 5.57 7.52
N LEU A 345 -18.47 5.40 6.32
CA LEU A 345 -17.69 5.23 5.12
C LEU A 345 -17.69 6.54 4.34
N VAL A 346 -16.50 7.12 4.18
CA VAL A 346 -16.24 8.29 3.34
C VAL A 346 -15.72 7.79 1.99
N ARG A 347 -16.24 8.34 0.88
CA ARG A 347 -15.85 7.97 -0.49
C ARG A 347 -15.73 9.19 -1.38
N THR A 348 -14.82 9.15 -2.34
CA THR A 348 -14.78 10.13 -3.43
C THR A 348 -16.03 9.99 -4.32
N LYS A 349 -16.58 11.11 -4.81
CA LYS A 349 -17.72 11.11 -5.73
C LYS A 349 -17.41 10.42 -7.06
N THR A 350 -16.14 10.40 -7.47
CA THR A 350 -15.66 9.75 -8.69
C THR A 350 -15.42 8.25 -8.54
N GLY A 351 -15.33 7.74 -7.29
CA GLY A 351 -14.85 6.38 -7.02
C GLY A 351 -13.37 6.14 -7.37
N ARG A 352 -12.65 7.16 -7.85
CA ARG A 352 -11.19 7.16 -8.09
C ARG A 352 -10.49 7.87 -6.93
N ASN A 353 -9.17 7.77 -6.83
CA ASN A 353 -8.44 8.39 -5.73
C ASN A 353 -8.58 9.93 -5.73
N LEU A 354 -8.44 10.57 -4.57
CA LEU A 354 -8.35 12.04 -4.47
C LEU A 354 -7.18 12.57 -5.32
N GLY A 355 -7.48 13.47 -6.25
CA GLY A 355 -6.51 13.99 -7.23
C GLY A 355 -6.25 13.10 -8.45
N ASP A 356 -6.92 11.94 -8.55
CA ASP A 356 -6.69 10.91 -9.59
C ASP A 356 -5.27 10.30 -9.59
N GLN A 357 -4.55 10.49 -8.49
CA GLN A 357 -3.17 10.05 -8.26
C GLN A 357 -3.14 8.83 -7.32
N LEU A 358 -1.99 8.17 -7.22
CA LEU A 358 -1.75 7.06 -6.29
C LEU A 358 -1.10 7.57 -4.99
N ASP A 359 -1.24 6.83 -3.89
CA ASP A 359 -0.41 7.10 -2.71
C ASP A 359 1.04 6.73 -3.04
N ARG A 360 2.01 7.62 -2.80
CA ARG A 360 3.41 7.42 -3.19
C ARG A 360 4.03 6.12 -2.65
N ARG A 361 3.57 5.64 -1.49
CA ARG A 361 4.01 4.36 -0.90
C ARG A 361 3.66 3.16 -1.79
N SER A 362 2.54 3.24 -2.49
CA SER A 362 2.02 2.15 -3.34
C SER A 362 2.71 2.02 -4.69
N LEU A 363 3.48 3.02 -5.15
CA LEU A 363 4.00 3.08 -6.51
C LEU A 363 4.86 1.87 -6.89
N VAL A 364 5.71 1.40 -5.96
CA VAL A 364 6.54 0.19 -6.16
C VAL A 364 5.67 -1.05 -6.36
N GLY A 365 4.61 -1.23 -5.56
CA GLY A 365 3.68 -2.35 -5.70
C GLY A 365 2.84 -2.27 -6.98
N ALA A 366 2.36 -1.07 -7.33
CA ALA A 366 1.64 -0.80 -8.57
C ALA A 366 2.51 -1.11 -9.80
N LEU A 367 3.80 -0.72 -9.77
CA LEU A 367 4.74 -0.99 -10.86
C LEU A 367 5.03 -2.49 -11.03
N GLN A 368 5.27 -3.21 -9.93
CA GLN A 368 5.42 -4.67 -9.94
C GLN A 368 4.18 -5.36 -10.50
N GLN A 369 2.99 -4.87 -10.16
CA GLN A 369 1.72 -5.37 -10.67
C GLN A 369 1.52 -5.07 -12.16
N ALA A 370 1.87 -3.86 -12.63
CA ALA A 370 1.83 -3.48 -14.04
C ALA A 370 2.76 -4.36 -14.90
N ALA A 371 4.02 -4.55 -14.46
CA ALA A 371 4.98 -5.44 -15.11
C ALA A 371 4.51 -6.90 -15.12
N GLY A 372 3.92 -7.37 -14.01
CA GLY A 372 3.35 -8.71 -13.90
C GLY A 372 2.11 -8.96 -14.78
N LEU A 373 1.33 -7.91 -15.09
CA LEU A 373 0.21 -7.95 -16.03
C LEU A 373 0.70 -7.88 -17.48
N HIS A 374 1.64 -6.98 -17.78
CA HIS A 374 2.28 -6.85 -19.10
C HIS A 374 2.92 -8.17 -19.54
N LYS A 375 3.70 -8.83 -18.66
CA LYS A 375 4.30 -10.15 -18.93
C LYS A 375 3.28 -11.26 -19.21
N LYS A 376 2.03 -11.11 -18.76
CA LYS A 376 0.93 -12.06 -19.02
C LYS A 376 0.09 -11.69 -20.26
N GLY A 377 0.39 -10.60 -20.96
CA GLY A 377 -0.42 -10.08 -22.07
C GLY A 377 -1.68 -9.32 -21.65
N TRP A 378 -1.80 -8.89 -20.39
CA TRP A 378 -2.95 -8.10 -19.90
C TRP A 378 -2.71 -6.62 -20.16
N ILE A 379 -2.59 -6.29 -21.46
CA ILE A 379 -2.08 -5.01 -21.98
C ILE A 379 -2.87 -3.80 -21.48
N ILE A 380 -4.21 -3.86 -21.51
CA ILE A 380 -5.09 -2.75 -21.10
C ILE A 380 -4.90 -2.44 -19.61
N GLN A 381 -4.86 -3.47 -18.76
CA GLN A 381 -4.68 -3.29 -17.33
C GLN A 381 -3.28 -2.78 -16.99
N ALA A 382 -2.24 -3.29 -17.67
CA ALA A 382 -0.87 -2.78 -17.51
C ALA A 382 -0.76 -1.30 -17.92
N GLU A 383 -1.33 -0.92 -19.06
CA GLU A 383 -1.37 0.47 -19.55
C GLU A 383 -1.96 1.42 -18.51
N ASN A 384 -3.14 1.08 -17.97
CA ASN A 384 -3.85 1.93 -17.02
C ASN A 384 -3.06 2.12 -15.73
N ILE A 385 -2.39 1.08 -15.22
CA ILE A 385 -1.56 1.21 -14.02
C ILE A 385 -0.32 2.09 -14.30
N TYR A 386 0.37 1.88 -15.44
CA TYR A 386 1.50 2.76 -15.80
C TYR A 386 1.07 4.23 -15.96
N ARG A 387 -0.09 4.49 -16.58
CA ARG A 387 -0.65 5.85 -16.69
C ARG A 387 -1.00 6.45 -15.32
N GLN A 388 -1.53 5.67 -14.36
CA GLN A 388 -1.77 6.15 -12.99
C GLN A 388 -0.48 6.44 -12.21
N ILE A 389 0.57 5.63 -12.40
CA ILE A 389 1.90 5.92 -11.85
C ILE A 389 2.41 7.25 -12.41
N LEU A 390 2.35 7.45 -13.73
CA LEU A 390 2.83 8.68 -14.38
C LEU A 390 1.97 9.91 -14.08
N ASN A 391 0.68 9.77 -13.77
CA ASN A 391 -0.12 10.89 -13.25
C ASN A 391 0.31 11.32 -11.82
N THR A 392 0.97 10.41 -11.08
CA THR A 392 1.48 10.65 -9.72
C THR A 392 2.93 11.13 -9.72
N GLU A 393 3.73 10.59 -10.64
CA GLU A 393 5.14 10.88 -10.85
C GLU A 393 5.47 10.83 -12.35
N PRO A 394 5.30 11.94 -13.10
CA PRO A 394 5.46 11.98 -14.56
C PRO A 394 6.84 11.57 -15.07
N THR A 395 7.84 11.62 -14.17
CA THR A 395 9.24 11.29 -14.41
C THR A 395 9.61 9.87 -13.99
N HIS A 396 8.65 8.99 -13.66
CA HIS A 396 9.00 7.63 -13.24
C HIS A 396 9.47 6.77 -14.42
N ASP A 397 10.78 6.58 -14.49
CA ASP A 397 11.53 5.88 -15.54
C ASP A 397 10.95 4.50 -15.94
N GLN A 398 10.77 3.58 -14.99
CA GLN A 398 10.30 2.23 -15.23
C GLN A 398 8.83 2.20 -15.68
N ALA A 399 8.05 3.23 -15.32
CA ALA A 399 6.67 3.39 -15.79
C ALA A 399 6.61 3.99 -17.21
N LEU A 400 7.45 4.97 -17.54
CA LEU A 400 7.62 5.45 -18.93
C LEU A 400 8.06 4.31 -19.86
N TYR A 401 9.02 3.50 -19.42
CA TYR A 401 9.54 2.37 -20.20
C TYR A 401 8.47 1.30 -20.40
N GLY A 402 7.80 0.91 -19.32
CA GLY A 402 6.70 -0.06 -19.35
C GLY A 402 5.54 0.39 -20.24
N LEU A 403 5.13 1.66 -20.13
CA LEU A 403 4.08 2.25 -20.96
C LEU A 403 4.48 2.31 -22.44
N GLY A 404 5.70 2.77 -22.75
CA GLY A 404 6.21 2.84 -24.13
C GLY A 404 6.22 1.47 -24.83
N HIS A 405 6.62 0.41 -24.12
CA HIS A 405 6.54 -0.95 -24.65
C HIS A 405 5.10 -1.45 -24.84
N VAL A 406 4.22 -1.21 -23.86
CA VAL A 406 2.79 -1.54 -23.93
C VAL A 406 2.11 -0.86 -25.13
N LEU A 407 2.41 0.42 -25.37
CA LEU A 407 1.89 1.20 -26.49
C LEU A 407 2.45 0.73 -27.83
N GLY A 408 3.76 0.45 -27.90
CA GLY A 408 4.39 -0.15 -29.08
C GLY A 408 3.78 -1.50 -29.45
N THR A 409 3.39 -2.32 -28.47
CA THR A 409 2.67 -3.59 -28.69
C THR A 409 1.22 -3.38 -29.12
N LYS A 410 0.57 -2.27 -28.75
CA LYS A 410 -0.74 -1.85 -29.30
C LYS A 410 -0.66 -1.23 -30.70
N GLY A 411 0.53 -0.95 -31.22
CA GLY A 411 0.73 -0.19 -32.46
C GLY A 411 0.64 1.34 -32.30
N ASP A 412 0.47 1.86 -31.07
CA ASP A 412 0.54 3.31 -30.82
C ASP A 412 2.00 3.75 -30.69
N HIS A 413 2.68 3.75 -31.84
CA HIS A 413 4.08 4.11 -31.93
C HIS A 413 4.32 5.61 -31.64
N ARG A 414 3.29 6.46 -31.68
CA ARG A 414 3.39 7.90 -31.36
C ARG A 414 3.50 8.10 -29.85
N GLN A 415 2.54 7.63 -29.06
CA GLN A 415 2.65 7.73 -27.61
C GLN A 415 3.84 6.90 -27.07
N ALA A 416 4.24 5.82 -27.75
CA ALA A 416 5.47 5.10 -27.43
C ALA A 416 6.72 5.97 -27.63
N ALA A 417 6.84 6.69 -28.76
CA ALA A 417 7.94 7.62 -29.01
C ALA A 417 7.95 8.78 -27.99
N GLU A 418 6.78 9.29 -27.59
CA GLU A 418 6.68 10.30 -26.52
C GLU A 418 7.23 9.76 -25.18
N CYS A 419 6.87 8.53 -24.78
CA CYS A 419 7.37 7.91 -23.55
C CYS A 419 8.89 7.66 -23.59
N PHE A 420 9.42 7.15 -24.70
CA PHE A 420 10.86 6.93 -24.84
C PHE A 420 11.66 8.22 -25.03
N GLY A 421 11.06 9.26 -25.60
CA GLY A 421 11.63 10.61 -25.72
C GLY A 421 11.77 11.28 -24.35
N ALA A 422 10.75 11.19 -23.50
CA ALA A 422 10.84 11.64 -22.10
C ALA A 422 11.97 10.92 -21.34
N LEU A 423 12.10 9.60 -21.51
CA LEU A 423 13.21 8.81 -20.95
C LEU A 423 14.59 9.24 -21.47
N ALA A 424 14.72 9.49 -22.77
CA ALA A 424 15.98 9.91 -23.39
C ALA A 424 16.39 11.33 -22.94
N ALA A 425 15.43 12.22 -22.74
CA ALA A 425 15.67 13.55 -22.17
C ALA A 425 16.05 13.50 -20.68
N MET A 426 15.38 12.66 -19.89
CA MET A 426 15.70 12.44 -18.47
C MET A 426 17.05 11.77 -18.24
N SER A 427 17.36 10.76 -19.05
CA SER A 427 18.55 9.93 -18.93
C SER A 427 19.32 9.89 -20.26
N PRO A 428 20.03 10.96 -20.65
CA PRO A 428 20.70 11.06 -21.96
C PRO A 428 21.77 10.00 -22.22
N GLN A 429 22.24 9.30 -21.18
CA GLN A 429 23.20 8.18 -21.27
C GLN A 429 22.51 6.81 -21.41
N SER A 430 21.17 6.75 -21.43
CA SER A 430 20.40 5.50 -21.51
C SER A 430 20.32 4.99 -22.94
N VAL A 431 21.24 4.08 -23.29
CA VAL A 431 21.26 3.33 -24.56
C VAL A 431 19.87 2.76 -24.91
N ASN A 432 19.18 2.17 -23.92
CA ASN A 432 17.86 1.57 -24.12
C ASN A 432 16.77 2.59 -24.43
N ALA A 433 16.83 3.80 -23.85
CA ALA A 433 15.86 4.85 -24.15
C ALA A 433 16.00 5.32 -25.61
N TRP A 434 17.22 5.62 -26.05
CA TRP A 434 17.51 6.01 -27.44
C TRP A 434 17.19 4.91 -28.45
N LEU A 435 17.51 3.64 -28.13
CA LEU A 435 17.15 2.50 -28.98
C LEU A 435 15.62 2.36 -29.15
N CYS A 436 14.87 2.38 -28.04
CA CYS A 436 13.42 2.23 -28.08
C CYS A 436 12.72 3.42 -28.74
N LEU A 437 13.25 4.65 -28.55
CA LEU A 437 12.80 5.85 -29.26
C LEU A 437 13.00 5.69 -30.77
N GLY A 438 14.19 5.29 -31.21
CA GLY A 438 14.49 5.05 -32.63
C GLY A 438 13.63 3.95 -33.25
N ILE A 439 13.31 2.89 -32.50
CA ILE A 439 12.38 1.84 -32.94
C ILE A 439 10.96 2.41 -33.12
N ALA A 440 10.46 3.21 -32.17
CA ALA A 440 9.14 3.82 -32.26
C ALA A 440 9.05 4.81 -33.44
N GLN A 441 10.07 5.66 -33.63
CA GLN A 441 10.18 6.58 -34.77
C GLN A 441 10.26 5.83 -36.11
N GLN A 442 11.04 4.75 -36.19
CA GLN A 442 11.11 3.92 -37.39
C GLN A 442 9.76 3.25 -37.72
N SER A 443 8.97 2.84 -36.72
CA SER A 443 7.61 2.34 -36.91
C SER A 443 6.59 3.41 -37.31
N LEU A 444 6.89 4.70 -37.11
CA LEU A 444 6.12 5.83 -37.64
C LEU A 444 6.54 6.21 -39.08
N ASN A 445 7.59 5.58 -39.61
CA ASN A 445 8.33 5.98 -40.82
C ASN A 445 9.04 7.34 -40.70
N ASP A 446 9.21 7.89 -39.49
CA ASP A 446 10.10 9.02 -39.23
C ASP A 446 11.54 8.51 -39.17
N HIS A 447 12.06 8.16 -40.36
CA HIS A 447 13.41 7.66 -40.52
C HIS A 447 14.46 8.74 -40.20
N SER A 448 14.11 10.02 -40.34
CA SER A 448 14.90 11.18 -39.94
C SER A 448 15.22 11.16 -38.43
N ALA A 449 14.21 11.23 -37.57
CA ALA A 449 14.44 11.23 -36.12
C ALA A 449 14.98 9.88 -35.63
N ALA A 450 14.59 8.76 -36.27
CA ALA A 450 15.13 7.45 -35.97
C ALA A 450 16.65 7.35 -36.24
N ILE A 451 17.18 8.02 -37.27
CA ILE A 451 18.63 8.09 -37.54
C ILE A 451 19.37 8.75 -36.37
N GLU A 452 18.87 9.87 -35.87
CA GLU A 452 19.46 10.56 -34.72
C GLU A 452 19.44 9.66 -33.47
N SER A 453 18.28 9.11 -33.12
CA SER A 453 18.11 8.23 -31.96
C SER A 453 18.99 6.97 -32.03
N PHE A 454 19.08 6.31 -33.18
CA PHE A 454 19.97 5.15 -33.33
C PHE A 454 21.46 5.54 -33.37
N GLY A 455 21.80 6.72 -33.88
CA GLY A 455 23.14 7.30 -33.75
C GLY A 455 23.55 7.42 -32.29
N ARG A 456 22.74 8.12 -31.47
CA ARG A 456 22.99 8.26 -30.02
C ARG A 456 23.08 6.92 -29.31
N ALA A 457 22.23 5.94 -29.64
CA ALA A 457 22.31 4.59 -29.07
C ALA A 457 23.61 3.86 -29.46
N THR A 458 24.15 4.12 -30.66
CA THR A 458 25.42 3.55 -31.15
C THR A 458 26.63 4.25 -30.49
N ASP A 459 26.61 5.59 -30.38
CA ASP A 459 27.66 6.38 -29.71
C ASP A 459 27.86 5.93 -28.25
N LEU A 460 26.75 5.71 -27.54
CA LEU A 460 26.73 5.32 -26.13
C LEU A 460 27.12 3.85 -25.88
N ASN A 461 26.95 2.97 -26.88
CA ASN A 461 27.39 1.59 -26.81
C ASN A 461 27.68 1.01 -28.21
N PRO A 462 28.92 1.15 -28.73
CA PRO A 462 29.31 0.61 -30.03
C PRO A 462 29.17 -0.92 -30.15
N GLY A 463 29.19 -1.64 -29.03
CA GLY A 463 28.96 -3.09 -28.98
C GLY A 463 27.50 -3.52 -29.18
N LEU A 464 26.54 -2.60 -29.03
CA LEU A 464 25.12 -2.91 -29.25
C LEU A 464 24.79 -2.87 -30.76
N ILE A 465 25.21 -3.91 -31.49
CA ILE A 465 25.05 -3.98 -32.96
C ILE A 465 23.60 -3.91 -33.48
N LEU A 466 22.60 -3.97 -32.60
CA LEU A 466 21.19 -3.71 -32.94
C LEU A 466 20.95 -2.26 -33.35
N ALA A 467 21.61 -1.28 -32.71
CA ALA A 467 21.49 0.13 -33.04
C ALA A 467 22.00 0.47 -34.46
N PRO A 468 23.25 0.16 -34.86
CA PRO A 468 23.73 0.44 -36.21
C PRO A 468 23.01 -0.38 -37.31
N TYR A 469 22.47 -1.57 -36.99
CA TYR A 469 21.61 -2.30 -37.93
C TYR A 469 20.27 -1.58 -38.18
N ALA A 470 19.65 -1.05 -37.12
CA ALA A 470 18.39 -0.33 -37.23
C ALA A 470 18.58 1.05 -37.89
N LEU A 471 19.70 1.74 -37.59
CA LEU A 471 20.20 2.93 -38.26
C LEU A 471 20.33 2.71 -39.78
N GLY A 472 21.06 1.67 -40.18
CA GLY A 472 21.24 1.32 -41.60
C GLY A 472 19.91 1.10 -42.34
N ARG A 473 18.90 0.52 -41.68
CA ARG A 473 17.55 0.38 -42.26
C ARG A 473 16.82 1.71 -42.44
N SER A 474 16.92 2.66 -41.50
CA SER A 474 16.35 4.00 -41.69
C SER A 474 17.10 4.80 -42.77
N LEU A 475 18.43 4.67 -42.86
CA LEU A 475 19.23 5.30 -43.91
C LEU A 475 18.83 4.79 -45.31
N LEU A 476 18.57 3.49 -45.48
CA LEU A 476 18.06 2.95 -46.73
C LEU A 476 16.66 3.48 -47.11
N ALA A 477 15.77 3.67 -46.13
CA ALA A 477 14.45 4.23 -46.40
C ALA A 477 14.52 5.69 -46.88
N LEU A 478 15.56 6.44 -46.48
CA LEU A 478 15.88 7.78 -47.00
C LEU A 478 16.87 7.76 -48.18
N GLN A 479 17.13 6.60 -48.80
CA GLN A 479 18.06 6.42 -49.93
C GLN A 479 19.53 6.83 -49.67
N ARG A 480 19.93 7.02 -48.40
CA ARG A 480 21.29 7.35 -47.94
C ARG A 480 22.19 6.11 -47.96
N THR A 481 22.45 5.59 -49.15
CA THR A 481 22.99 4.23 -49.39
C THR A 481 24.43 4.02 -48.93
N ASP A 482 25.34 4.97 -49.16
CA ASP A 482 26.74 4.84 -48.71
C ASP A 482 26.85 4.92 -47.17
N GLU A 483 26.04 5.76 -46.50
CA GLU A 483 25.96 5.80 -45.03
C GLU A 483 25.32 4.52 -44.46
N ALA A 484 24.28 3.98 -45.11
CA ALA A 484 23.71 2.70 -44.72
C ALA A 484 24.74 1.56 -44.83
N ALA A 485 25.60 1.59 -45.86
CA ALA A 485 26.69 0.62 -46.02
C ALA A 485 27.74 0.74 -44.89
N GLN A 486 28.05 1.95 -44.41
CA GLN A 486 28.89 2.16 -43.22
C GLN A 486 28.22 1.59 -41.96
N ALA A 487 26.95 1.92 -41.73
CA ALA A 487 26.18 1.41 -40.58
C ALA A 487 26.11 -0.13 -40.56
N PHE A 488 25.87 -0.79 -41.70
CA PHE A 488 25.92 -2.26 -41.79
C PHE A 488 27.33 -2.84 -41.65
N THR A 489 28.39 -2.06 -41.87
CA THR A 489 29.77 -2.51 -41.65
C THR A 489 30.12 -2.53 -40.16
N LEU A 490 29.71 -1.51 -39.40
CA LEU A 490 29.84 -1.48 -37.93
C LEU A 490 29.19 -2.68 -37.23
N VAL A 491 28.06 -3.17 -37.76
CA VAL A 491 27.36 -4.40 -37.30
C VAL A 491 28.22 -5.65 -37.47
N LEU A 492 29.03 -5.71 -38.54
CA LEU A 492 29.91 -6.86 -38.82
C LEU A 492 31.18 -6.81 -37.99
N GLU A 493 31.71 -5.61 -37.72
CA GLU A 493 32.94 -5.38 -36.95
C GLU A 493 32.75 -5.60 -35.45
N ASN A 494 31.75 -4.97 -34.84
CA ASN A 494 31.54 -4.99 -33.39
C ASN A 494 30.77 -6.21 -32.87
N GLY A 495 30.30 -7.09 -33.77
CA GLY A 495 29.37 -8.16 -33.42
C GLY A 495 30.02 -9.42 -32.84
N SER A 496 29.38 -9.98 -31.83
CA SER A 496 29.71 -11.25 -31.17
C SER A 496 29.45 -12.48 -32.07
N PRO A 497 30.05 -13.66 -31.77
CA PRO A 497 29.58 -14.96 -32.26
C PRO A 497 28.29 -15.47 -31.57
N ALA A 498 27.69 -14.72 -30.64
CA ALA A 498 26.42 -15.10 -30.01
C ALA A 498 25.30 -15.38 -31.06
N PRO A 499 24.38 -16.34 -30.84
CA PRO A 499 23.41 -16.74 -31.88
C PRO A 499 22.48 -15.61 -32.38
N ALA A 500 22.00 -14.77 -31.46
CA ALA A 500 21.12 -13.64 -31.80
C ALA A 500 21.85 -12.59 -32.67
N GLU A 501 23.11 -12.29 -32.34
CA GLU A 501 23.95 -11.37 -33.09
C GLU A 501 24.40 -11.96 -34.43
N THR A 502 24.72 -13.26 -34.47
CA THR A 502 25.04 -13.99 -35.70
C THR A 502 23.91 -13.88 -36.74
N ALA A 503 22.66 -14.00 -36.30
CA ALA A 503 21.49 -13.79 -37.17
C ALA A 503 21.36 -12.34 -37.66
N LEU A 504 21.77 -11.34 -36.85
CA LEU A 504 21.75 -9.93 -37.24
C LEU A 504 22.89 -9.59 -38.22
N ARG A 505 24.11 -10.07 -37.96
CA ARG A 505 25.28 -9.98 -38.83
C ARG A 505 25.01 -10.62 -40.20
N ALA A 506 24.31 -11.76 -40.23
CA ALA A 506 23.87 -12.39 -41.47
C ALA A 506 22.90 -11.49 -42.27
N LYS A 507 21.98 -10.76 -41.62
CA LYS A 507 21.10 -9.78 -42.28
C LYS A 507 21.90 -8.56 -42.79
N ALA A 508 22.80 -8.00 -41.98
CA ALA A 508 23.66 -6.88 -42.37
C ALA A 508 24.55 -7.22 -43.58
N ARG A 509 25.16 -8.42 -43.59
CA ARG A 509 25.97 -8.90 -44.73
C ARG A 509 25.16 -8.99 -46.03
N ARG A 510 23.89 -9.43 -45.98
CA ARG A 510 22.99 -9.46 -47.15
C ARG A 510 22.66 -8.05 -47.65
N GLN A 511 22.35 -7.11 -46.77
CA GLN A 511 22.09 -5.71 -47.14
C GLN A 511 23.33 -5.07 -47.77
N LEU A 512 24.51 -5.25 -47.15
CA LEU A 512 25.78 -4.73 -47.68
C LEU A 512 26.14 -5.34 -49.05
N GLN A 513 25.82 -6.63 -49.29
CA GLN A 513 25.98 -7.26 -50.59
C GLN A 513 25.03 -6.65 -51.64
N GLN A 514 23.74 -6.46 -51.30
CA GLN A 514 22.75 -5.84 -52.18
C GLN A 514 23.15 -4.42 -52.60
N LEU A 515 23.65 -3.61 -51.66
CA LEU A 515 24.14 -2.25 -51.93
C LEU A 515 25.35 -2.24 -52.86
N ARG A 516 26.27 -3.20 -52.70
CA ARG A 516 27.44 -3.36 -53.61
C ARG A 516 27.01 -3.75 -55.02
N THR A 517 25.98 -4.58 -55.18
CA THR A 517 25.42 -4.94 -56.50
C THR A 517 24.52 -3.87 -57.12
N ALA A 518 24.10 -2.85 -56.35
CA ALA A 518 23.17 -1.81 -56.81
C ALA A 518 23.83 -0.53 -57.36
N LYS A 519 25.17 -0.41 -57.32
CA LYS A 519 25.85 0.72 -57.99
C LYS A 519 25.71 0.56 -59.52
N PRO A 520 25.26 1.60 -60.26
CA PRO A 520 25.12 1.52 -61.71
C PRO A 520 26.46 1.21 -62.39
N LEU A 521 26.43 0.41 -63.47
CA LEU A 521 27.51 0.43 -64.44
C LEU A 521 27.55 1.82 -65.08
N TYR A 522 28.60 2.60 -64.80
CA TYR A 522 28.90 3.79 -65.58
C TYR A 522 29.18 3.36 -67.02
N ILE A 523 28.31 3.77 -67.95
CA ILE A 523 28.56 3.60 -69.38
C ILE A 523 29.76 4.49 -69.73
N LEU A 524 30.91 3.86 -70.03
CA LEU A 524 32.05 4.55 -70.61
C LEU A 524 31.66 5.14 -71.96
N LYS A 525 31.33 6.43 -71.98
CA LYS A 525 31.15 7.20 -73.22
C LYS A 525 32.48 7.12 -73.97
N LYS A 526 32.51 6.45 -75.14
CA LYS A 526 33.73 6.34 -75.95
C LYS A 526 34.27 7.74 -76.24
N PRO A 527 35.60 7.96 -76.23
CA PRO A 527 36.17 9.25 -76.59
C PRO A 527 35.78 9.57 -78.04
N GLU A 528 35.25 10.77 -78.24
CA GLU A 528 34.96 11.30 -79.57
C GLU A 528 36.31 11.61 -80.27
N ARG A 529 36.41 11.31 -81.57
CA ARG A 529 37.63 11.61 -82.34
C ARG A 529 37.74 13.12 -82.51
N GLU A 530 38.79 13.72 -81.97
CA GLU A 530 39.16 15.10 -82.26
C GLU A 530 39.37 15.28 -83.77
N LYS A 531 38.87 16.40 -84.31
CA LYS A 531 39.16 16.84 -85.69
C LYS A 531 40.42 17.70 -85.66
N PRO A 532 41.33 17.58 -86.66
CA PRO A 532 42.56 18.35 -86.67
C PRO A 532 42.28 19.84 -86.82
N VAL A 533 42.90 20.65 -85.96
CA VAL A 533 42.87 22.12 -86.03
C VAL A 533 44.06 22.60 -86.88
N ILE A 534 43.80 23.43 -87.88
CA ILE A 534 44.82 24.05 -88.72
C ILE A 534 45.33 25.31 -88.02
N GLN A 535 46.65 25.45 -87.86
CA GLN A 535 47.28 26.65 -87.30
C GLN A 535 47.61 27.69 -88.39
N PRO A 536 47.22 28.96 -88.22
CA PRO A 536 47.85 30.11 -88.87
C PRO A 536 49.20 30.47 -88.20
N SER A 537 50.06 31.21 -88.91
CA SER A 537 51.47 31.44 -88.54
C SER A 537 51.73 32.69 -87.67
N LEU A 538 52.88 32.66 -86.98
CA LEU A 538 53.54 33.73 -86.21
C LEU A 538 53.73 35.06 -86.99
N PRO A 539 53.94 36.18 -86.26
CA PRO A 539 55.32 36.68 -86.08
C PRO A 539 55.74 36.94 -84.61
N LEU A 540 57.06 37.13 -84.40
CA LEU A 540 57.70 37.42 -83.10
C LEU A 540 57.91 38.94 -82.90
N GLY A 541 58.13 39.40 -81.66
CA GLY A 541 58.87 40.65 -81.43
C GLY A 541 58.88 41.26 -80.02
N LEU A 542 60.09 41.38 -79.46
CA LEU A 542 60.58 42.41 -78.51
C LEU A 542 60.28 42.32 -76.98
N THR A 543 61.37 41.99 -76.28
CA THR A 543 61.94 42.56 -75.03
C THR A 543 61.55 44.02 -74.66
N THR A 544 61.74 44.54 -73.43
CA THR A 544 62.89 44.39 -72.48
C THR A 544 62.60 44.96 -71.06
N LEU A 545 63.28 44.47 -70.00
CA LEU A 545 63.70 45.20 -68.75
C LEU A 545 62.62 45.74 -67.76
N LEU A 546 62.85 46.08 -66.46
CA LEU A 546 64.03 46.15 -65.55
C LEU A 546 63.65 45.85 -64.05
N THR A 547 64.30 44.86 -63.43
CA THR A 547 64.90 44.77 -62.05
C THR A 547 64.35 45.42 -60.75
N VAL A 548 64.48 44.64 -59.64
CA VAL A 548 65.01 45.02 -58.27
C VAL A 548 64.06 45.83 -57.33
N ALA A 549 64.02 45.66 -56.00
CA ALA A 549 65.04 45.19 -55.04
C ALA A 549 64.59 44.27 -53.87
N ARG A 550 65.60 43.70 -53.21
CA ARG A 550 65.66 43.16 -51.82
C ARG A 550 66.99 43.66 -51.21
N PRO A 551 67.22 43.67 -49.88
CA PRO A 551 67.14 42.51 -48.98
C PRO A 551 66.11 42.76 -47.84
N ALA A 552 66.22 42.47 -46.53
CA ALA A 552 67.32 42.00 -45.68
C ALA A 552 66.87 41.25 -44.40
N THR A 553 67.83 41.09 -43.48
CA THR A 553 67.87 40.29 -42.25
C THR A 553 67.85 41.22 -41.00
N VAL A 554 67.66 40.81 -39.74
CA VAL A 554 68.43 39.82 -38.93
C VAL A 554 67.60 39.25 -37.75
N SER A 555 68.02 38.04 -37.29
CA SER A 555 67.68 37.25 -36.08
C SER A 555 67.29 38.00 -34.79
N ARG A 556 66.67 37.42 -33.72
CA ARG A 556 66.73 36.08 -33.04
C ARG A 556 65.44 35.92 -32.14
N SER A 557 65.11 34.92 -31.31
CA SER A 557 65.70 33.62 -30.85
C SER A 557 64.62 32.70 -30.20
N THR A 558 65.08 31.56 -29.65
CA THR A 558 64.56 30.65 -28.58
C THR A 558 63.97 31.35 -27.32
N SER A 559 63.26 30.74 -26.35
CA SER A 559 62.97 29.32 -25.92
C SER A 559 61.80 29.36 -24.89
N SER A 560 60.78 28.48 -24.81
CA SER A 560 60.68 27.01 -24.58
C SER A 560 60.95 26.52 -23.14
N VAL A 561 60.29 25.42 -22.74
CA VAL A 561 60.35 24.69 -21.44
C VAL A 561 59.49 25.34 -20.33
N THR A 562 58.71 24.62 -19.50
CA THR A 562 58.55 23.14 -19.35
C THR A 562 57.13 22.70 -19.70
#